data_AF-A0A7S1AR16-F1
#
_entry.id   AF-A0A7S1AR16-F1
#
_cell.length_a   1.000
_cell.length_b   1.000
_cell.length_c   1.000
_cell.angle_alpha   90.00
_cell.angle_beta   90.00
_cell.angle_gamma   90.00
#
_symmetry.space_group_name_H-M   'P 1'
#
loop_
_entity.id
_entity.type
_entity.pdbx_description
1 polymer ?
#
loop_
_entity_poly.entity_id
_entity_poly.type
_entity_poly.pdbx_seq_one_letter_code
_entity_poly.pdbx_strand_id
1 'polypeptide(L)'
;FVTLQTLGSDGYAKKTKGTAVEAPFHLISKGEEVVLEASFPVNALFFLQISNEDNYLFGRWWMGDTSWSKTNQLCQVVPLRHKHIVKALGKDDSGTFTAEAEVPFLSRCSDSER
;
A
#
# COMPACT_ATOMS: atom_id res chain seq x y z
N PHE A 1 10.80 -1.54 -4.76
CA PHE A 1 10.49 -0.64 -3.63
C PHE A 1 9.00 -0.43 -3.50
N VAL A 2 8.56 -0.15 -2.28
CA VAL A 2 7.20 0.26 -1.95
C VAL A 2 7.23 1.58 -1.20
N THR A 3 6.25 2.43 -1.46
CA THR A 3 5.87 3.55 -0.59
C THR A 3 4.43 3.44 -0.19
N LEU A 4 4.15 3.79 1.06
CA LEU A 4 2.81 4.04 1.57
C LEU A 4 2.73 5.49 2.05
N GLN A 5 1.65 6.18 1.75
CA GLN A 5 1.47 7.59 2.07
C GLN A 5 0.02 7.93 2.39
N THR A 6 -0.16 8.80 3.37
CA THR A 6 -1.43 9.42 3.69
C THR A 6 -1.72 10.59 2.75
N LEU A 7 -2.89 10.55 2.12
CA LEU A 7 -3.48 11.64 1.37
C LEU A 7 -4.53 12.35 2.23
N GLY A 8 -4.62 13.68 2.13
CA GLY A 8 -5.70 14.46 2.71
C GLY A 8 -7.04 14.18 2.05
N SER A 9 -8.12 14.73 2.62
CA SER A 9 -9.47 14.64 2.04
C SER A 9 -9.58 15.29 0.66
N ASP A 10 -8.68 16.22 0.36
CA ASP A 10 -8.50 16.89 -0.92
C ASP A 10 -7.68 16.07 -1.94
N GLY A 11 -7.20 14.89 -1.56
CA GLY A 11 -6.39 14.00 -2.40
C GLY A 11 -4.91 14.37 -2.47
N TYR A 12 -4.46 15.43 -1.78
CA TYR A 12 -3.06 15.81 -1.78
C TYR A 12 -2.25 15.03 -0.75
N ALA A 13 -1.02 14.69 -1.13
CA ALA A 13 -0.04 14.06 -0.25
C ALA A 13 0.25 14.93 0.99
N LYS A 14 0.01 14.36 2.18
CA LYS A 14 0.47 15.01 3.42
C LYS A 14 2.01 14.92 3.50
N LYS A 15 2.62 15.98 4.02
CA LYS A 15 4.10 16.12 4.15
C LYS A 15 4.55 16.27 5.60
N THR A 16 3.71 15.90 6.55
CA THR A 16 4.04 15.94 7.99
C THR A 16 4.69 14.62 8.42
N LYS A 17 5.39 14.63 9.56
CA LYS A 17 5.93 13.39 10.15
C LYS A 17 4.80 12.38 10.38
N GLY A 18 5.07 11.10 10.16
CA GLY A 18 4.07 10.04 10.35
C GLY A 18 3.14 9.81 9.16
N THR A 19 3.39 10.44 8.00
CA THR A 19 2.47 10.36 6.84
C THR A 19 2.98 9.54 5.68
N ALA A 20 4.22 9.06 5.72
CA ALA A 20 4.77 8.21 4.68
C ALA A 20 5.81 7.25 5.25
N VAL A 21 5.88 6.06 4.66
CA VAL A 21 6.92 5.06 4.89
C VAL A 21 7.32 4.44 3.57
N GLU A 22 8.57 4.01 3.49
CA GLU A 22 9.12 3.32 2.32
C GLU A 22 9.99 2.14 2.75
N ALA A 23 10.03 1.12 1.90
CA ALA A 23 10.85 -0.07 2.12
C ALA A 23 11.15 -0.77 0.78
N PRO A 24 12.24 -1.54 0.69
CA PRO A 24 12.35 -2.55 -0.35
C PRO A 24 11.26 -3.62 -0.15
N PHE A 25 10.77 -4.18 -1.25
CA PHE A 25 9.96 -5.40 -1.19
C PHE A 25 10.79 -6.57 -1.71
N HIS A 26 10.42 -7.77 -1.30
CA HIS A 26 11.03 -9.03 -1.71
C HIS A 26 9.95 -9.92 -2.32
N LEU A 27 10.34 -10.73 -3.31
CA LEU A 27 9.50 -11.84 -3.74
C LEU A 27 9.76 -13.00 -2.79
N ILE A 28 8.70 -13.46 -2.12
CA ILE A 28 8.75 -14.60 -1.22
C ILE A 28 7.77 -15.68 -1.69
N SER A 29 8.11 -16.94 -1.47
CA SER A 29 7.19 -18.07 -1.70
C SER A 29 6.42 -18.35 -0.42
N LYS A 30 5.09 -18.44 -0.52
CA LYS A 30 4.20 -18.76 0.60
C LYS A 30 3.23 -19.85 0.16
N GLY A 31 3.63 -21.10 0.38
CA GLY A 31 2.89 -22.25 -0.13
C GLY A 31 3.03 -22.33 -1.65
N GLU A 32 1.89 -22.28 -2.35
CA GLU A 32 1.83 -22.28 -3.82
C GLU A 32 1.83 -20.86 -4.41
N GLU A 33 1.80 -19.83 -3.57
CA GLU A 33 1.71 -18.43 -3.99
C GLU A 33 3.08 -17.74 -3.97
N VAL A 34 3.26 -16.78 -4.89
CA VAL A 34 4.37 -15.83 -4.84
C VAL A 34 3.83 -14.49 -4.35
N VAL A 35 4.42 -13.99 -3.26
CA VAL A 35 3.99 -12.76 -2.59
C VAL A 35 5.06 -11.69 -2.69
N LEU A 36 4.62 -10.46 -2.93
CA LEU A 36 5.47 -9.27 -2.81
C LEU A 36 5.37 -8.75 -1.37
N GLU A 37 6.39 -9.04 -0.57
CA GLU A 37 6.42 -8.68 0.84
C GLU A 37 7.37 -7.50 1.10
N ALA A 38 6.88 -6.50 1.81
CA ALA A 38 7.70 -5.41 2.34
C ALA A 38 7.55 -5.35 3.86
N SER A 39 8.68 -5.27 4.54
CA SER A 39 8.72 -5.12 5.99
C SER A 39 9.17 -3.71 6.34
N PHE A 40 8.34 -3.01 7.11
CA PHE A 40 8.63 -1.67 7.59
C PHE A 40 9.14 -1.77 9.04
N PRO A 41 10.34 -1.25 9.35
CA PRO A 41 10.88 -1.33 10.70
C PRO A 41 10.00 -0.53 11.67
N VAL A 42 9.78 -1.08 12.87
CA VAL A 42 9.07 -0.38 13.94
C VAL A 42 9.96 0.75 14.45
N ASN A 43 9.74 1.97 13.96
CA ASN A 43 10.58 3.13 14.27
C ASN A 43 9.72 4.36 14.62
N ALA A 44 9.91 4.92 15.82
CA ALA A 44 9.15 6.09 16.28
C ALA A 44 9.44 7.39 15.49
N LEU A 45 10.50 7.42 14.69
CA LEU A 45 10.85 8.53 13.81
C LEU A 45 10.30 8.36 12.39
N PHE A 46 10.27 7.13 11.90
CA PHE A 46 9.87 6.77 10.53
C PHE A 46 8.71 5.78 10.58
N PHE A 47 7.51 6.31 10.75
CA PHE A 47 6.27 5.54 10.87
C PHE A 47 5.19 6.09 9.96
N LEU A 48 4.16 5.27 9.72
CA LEU A 48 2.93 5.67 9.09
C LEU A 48 1.80 5.61 10.12
N GLN A 49 1.15 6.73 10.36
CA GLN A 49 0.03 6.83 11.27
C GLN A 49 -1.29 6.76 10.51
N ILE A 50 -2.08 5.74 10.84
CA ILE A 50 -3.46 5.63 10.38
C ILE A 50 -4.37 6.14 11.49
N SER A 51 -4.76 7.42 11.40
CA SER A 51 -5.71 8.06 12.30
C SER A 51 -7.16 7.91 11.83
N ASN A 52 -8.14 8.02 12.74
CA ASN A 52 -9.57 8.01 12.41
C ASN A 52 -10.06 9.35 11.79
N GLU A 53 -9.20 10.03 11.04
CA GLU A 53 -9.53 11.23 10.28
C GLU A 53 -10.05 10.87 8.89
N ASP A 54 -10.65 11.83 8.19
CA ASP A 54 -11.07 11.65 6.79
C ASP A 54 -9.89 11.80 5.83
N ASN A 55 -8.93 10.90 5.96
CA ASN A 55 -7.76 10.77 5.08
C ASN A 55 -7.83 9.45 4.31
N TYR A 56 -6.97 9.33 3.30
CA TYR A 56 -6.83 8.12 2.51
C TYR A 56 -5.41 7.57 2.61
N LEU A 57 -5.29 6.25 2.61
CA LEU A 57 -4.03 5.55 2.40
C LEU A 57 -3.85 5.32 0.91
N PHE A 58 -2.68 5.69 0.40
CA PHE A 58 -2.24 5.41 -0.95
C PHE A 58 -0.89 4.72 -0.92
N GLY A 59 -0.60 3.92 -1.93
CA GLY A 59 0.66 3.19 -1.98
C GLY A 59 1.07 2.86 -3.40
N ARG A 60 2.37 2.72 -3.64
CA ARG A 60 2.94 2.38 -4.95
C ARG A 60 4.07 1.37 -4.79
N TRP A 61 4.13 0.43 -5.72
CA TRP A 61 5.20 -0.54 -5.87
C TRP A 61 5.87 -0.33 -7.23
N TRP A 62 7.19 -0.34 -7.25
CA TRP A 62 7.97 -0.23 -8.49
C TRP A 62 9.29 -0.99 -8.40
N MET A 63 9.84 -1.33 -9.55
CA MET A 63 11.13 -2.01 -9.68
C MET A 63 12.28 -1.02 -9.84
N GLY A 64 13.43 -1.39 -9.26
CA GLY A 64 14.67 -0.63 -9.35
C GLY A 64 14.82 0.47 -8.29
N ASP A 65 16.03 1.02 -8.26
CA ASP A 65 16.51 1.91 -7.19
C ASP A 65 16.25 3.38 -7.51
N THR A 66 15.75 3.64 -8.72
CA THR A 66 15.32 4.95 -9.18
C THR A 66 13.94 5.30 -8.63
N SER A 67 13.61 6.60 -8.63
CA SER A 67 12.28 7.07 -8.24
C SER A 67 11.19 6.40 -9.10
N TRP A 68 9.99 6.32 -8.52
CA TRP A 68 8.82 5.82 -9.24
C TRP A 68 8.61 6.55 -10.58
N SER A 69 8.18 5.80 -11.58
CA SER A 69 7.77 6.24 -12.90
C SER A 69 6.68 5.30 -13.45
N LYS A 70 6.03 5.69 -14.56
CA LYS A 70 5.01 4.84 -15.20
C LYS A 70 5.58 3.54 -15.76
N THR A 71 6.85 3.52 -16.16
CA THR A 71 7.49 2.38 -16.84
C THR A 71 8.12 1.38 -15.89
N ASN A 72 8.37 1.76 -14.63
CA ASN A 72 8.86 0.86 -13.59
C ASN A 72 7.79 0.51 -12.54
N GLN A 73 6.57 1.04 -12.67
CA GLN A 73 5.46 0.75 -11.76
C GLN A 73 4.99 -0.71 -11.91
N LEU A 74 4.85 -1.38 -10.76
CA LEU A 74 4.21 -2.67 -10.67
C LEU A 74 2.72 -2.51 -10.35
N CYS A 75 2.41 -1.89 -9.21
CA CYS A 75 1.04 -1.70 -8.80
C CYS A 75 0.89 -0.42 -7.96
N GLN A 76 -0.35 0.04 -7.81
CA GLN A 76 -0.71 1.12 -6.91
C GLN A 76 -1.99 0.78 -6.17
N VAL A 77 -2.06 1.11 -4.88
CA VAL A 77 -3.26 0.92 -4.09
C VAL A 77 -4.33 1.91 -4.54
N VAL A 78 -5.56 1.43 -4.75
CA VAL A 78 -6.72 2.29 -4.90
C VAL A 78 -6.94 3.02 -3.57
N PRO A 79 -6.97 4.37 -3.52
CA PRO A 79 -6.98 5.12 -2.26
C PRO A 79 -8.03 4.60 -1.26
N LEU A 80 -7.55 4.10 -0.12
CA LEU A 80 -8.39 3.47 0.89
C LEU A 80 -8.62 4.43 2.06
N ARG A 81 -9.88 4.68 2.43
CA ARG A 81 -10.21 5.56 3.55
C ARG A 81 -9.63 5.02 4.86
N HIS A 82 -8.97 5.86 5.63
CA HIS A 82 -8.42 5.50 6.94
C HIS A 82 -9.49 4.93 7.88
N LYS A 83 -10.70 5.49 7.87
CA LYS A 83 -11.83 4.99 8.69
C LYS A 83 -12.13 3.51 8.42
N HIS A 84 -11.96 3.05 7.18
CA HIS A 84 -12.16 1.63 6.83
C HIS A 84 -11.03 0.77 7.40
N ILE A 85 -9.79 1.25 7.35
CA ILE A 85 -8.62 0.58 7.91
C ILE A 85 -8.76 0.46 9.43
N VAL A 86 -9.05 1.56 10.13
CA VAL A 86 -9.24 1.58 11.59
C VAL A 86 -10.37 0.62 12.00
N LYS A 87 -11.47 0.60 11.25
CA LYS A 87 -12.59 -0.33 11.50
C LYS A 87 -12.20 -1.79 11.29
N ALA A 88 -11.41 -2.11 10.26
CA ALA A 88 -10.93 -3.46 10.00
C ALA A 88 -9.97 -3.92 11.12
N LEU A 89 -9.00 -3.07 11.47
CA LEU A 89 -8.02 -3.35 12.53
C LEU A 89 -8.66 -3.55 13.90
N GLY A 90 -9.79 -2.89 14.19
CA GLY A 90 -10.50 -3.03 15.46
C GLY A 90 -11.52 -4.18 15.53
N LYS A 91 -11.79 -4.89 14.42
CA LYS A 91 -12.81 -5.96 14.37
C LYS A 91 -12.24 -7.35 14.57
N ASP A 92 -11.07 -7.62 14.01
CA ASP A 92 -10.63 -9.00 13.77
C ASP A 92 -9.49 -9.46 14.69
N ASP A 93 -9.01 -8.63 15.63
CA ASP A 93 -7.83 -8.84 16.49
C ASP A 93 -6.54 -9.29 15.76
N SER A 94 -6.59 -9.44 14.44
CA SER A 94 -5.52 -9.93 13.58
C SER A 94 -4.45 -8.88 13.33
N GLY A 95 -4.78 -7.60 13.57
CA GLY A 95 -3.90 -6.47 13.25
C GLY A 95 -3.64 -6.31 11.76
N THR A 96 -4.50 -6.85 10.90
CA THR A 96 -4.35 -6.80 9.43
C THR A 96 -5.51 -6.07 8.75
N PHE A 97 -5.24 -5.52 7.57
CA PHE A 97 -6.26 -4.97 6.67
C PHE A 97 -5.89 -5.34 5.23
N THR A 98 -6.89 -5.33 4.35
CA THR A 98 -6.71 -5.55 2.92
C THR A 98 -7.09 -4.31 2.14
N ALA A 99 -6.46 -4.13 0.98
CA ALA A 99 -6.73 -3.01 0.08
C ALA A 99 -6.70 -3.51 -1.36
N GLU A 100 -7.51 -2.88 -2.22
CA GLU A 100 -7.46 -3.12 -3.65
C GLU A 100 -6.27 -2.38 -4.27
N ALA A 101 -5.64 -3.01 -5.27
CA ALA A 101 -4.54 -2.43 -6.00
C ALA A 101 -4.77 -2.56 -7.51
N GLU A 102 -4.46 -1.49 -8.23
CA GLU A 102 -4.40 -1.48 -9.69
C GLU A 102 -3.03 -1.97 -10.14
N VAL A 103 -3.03 -2.94 -11.07
CA VAL A 103 -1.82 -3.56 -11.64
C VAL A 103 -1.79 -3.24 -13.14
N PRO A 104 -1.26 -2.07 -13.55
CA PRO A 104 -1.44 -1.55 -14.91
C PRO A 104 -0.79 -2.39 -16.01
N PHE A 105 0.18 -3.24 -15.68
CA PHE A 105 0.83 -4.12 -16.65
C PHE A 105 0.05 -5.42 -16.91
N LEU A 106 -0.95 -5.73 -16.09
CA LEU A 106 -1.88 -6.82 -16.34
C LEU A 106 -3.09 -6.26 -17.09
N SER A 107 -3.29 -6.67 -18.34
CA SER A 107 -4.61 -6.52 -18.96
C SER A 107 -5.61 -7.30 -18.11
N ARG A 108 -6.84 -6.79 -17.95
CA ARG A 108 -7.92 -7.52 -17.27
C ARG A 108 -7.89 -8.97 -17.75
N CYS A 109 -7.50 -9.89 -16.87
CA CYS A 109 -7.88 -11.28 -17.04
C CYS A 109 -9.39 -11.27 -16.84
N SER A 110 -10.13 -11.05 -17.91
CA SER A 110 -11.49 -11.54 -17.93
C SER A 110 -11.36 -13.03 -17.68
N ASP A 111 -12.02 -13.55 -16.66
CA ASP A 111 -12.38 -14.97 -16.62
C ASP A 111 -13.30 -15.23 -17.82
N SER A 112 -12.71 -15.30 -19.02
CA SER A 112 -13.30 -15.91 -20.19
C SER A 112 -12.95 -17.37 -20.13
N GLU A 113 -13.46 -18.07 -19.12
CA GLU A 113 -13.48 -19.53 -19.05
C GLU A 113 -14.54 -20.00 -18.05
N ARG A 114 -15.82 -19.77 -18.37
CA ARG A 114 -16.88 -20.80 -18.52
C ARG A 114 -18.26 -20.19 -18.67
#